data_AF-A0A7J5X7Q1-F1
#
_entry.id   AF-A0A7J5X7Q1-F1
#
_cell.length_a   1.000
_cell.length_b   1.000
_cell.length_c   1.000
_cell.angle_alpha   90.00
_cell.angle_beta   90.00
_cell.angle_gamma   90.00
#
_symmetry.space_group_name_H-M   'P 1'
#
loop_
_entity.id
_entity.type
_entity.pdbx_description
1 polymer ?
#
loop_
_entity_poly.entity_id
_entity_poly.type
_entity_poly.pdbx_seq_one_letter_code
_entity_poly.pdbx_strand_id
1 'polypeptide(L)'
;MDIDGYSRRIIWLKAAFTNSDPKVIGSYFVEAIENVGGYPRLLRTDMGTENVLLRDIQQFLRRNDEDDRAGERSYITGASTANQRIESWWGVMRKEGVQYWIQQLGELKDEGLFTGDFLDKALVQLCFMAIIQEDLNEIRHVWNAHRIRPSTNANVPAGIPNIMYTAPHLWGADDLLVPFSDDLPTCKESCKFLTSVPCDEDVFDLCTIIMEESGMGFPMN
;
A
#
# COMPACT_ATOMS: atom_id res chain seq x y z
N MET A 1 2.05 -0.09 1.71
CA MET A 1 2.27 0.78 0.54
C MET A 1 3.37 0.15 -0.29
N ASP A 2 3.32 0.30 -1.61
CA ASP A 2 4.44 0.00 -2.51
C ASP A 2 4.70 1.13 -3.51
N ILE A 3 5.95 1.25 -3.94
CA ILE A 3 6.42 2.28 -4.87
C ILE A 3 7.39 1.67 -5.88
N ASP A 4 7.23 2.02 -7.15
CA ASP A 4 8.18 1.63 -8.18
C ASP A 4 9.53 2.30 -7.96
N GLY A 5 10.60 1.50 -8.02
CA GLY A 5 11.96 1.96 -7.75
C GLY A 5 12.44 3.00 -8.75
N TYR A 6 12.06 2.88 -10.03
CA TYR A 6 12.58 3.75 -11.08
C TYR A 6 11.79 5.06 -11.18
N SER A 7 10.50 4.95 -11.49
CA SER A 7 9.58 6.07 -11.74
C SER A 7 9.12 6.78 -10.46
N ARG A 8 9.24 6.11 -9.29
CA ARG A 8 8.64 6.55 -8.01
C ARG A 8 7.12 6.67 -8.08
N ARG A 9 6.48 5.93 -9.00
CA ARG A 9 5.03 5.79 -9.03
C ARG A 9 4.57 4.96 -7.84
N ILE A 10 3.60 5.45 -7.09
CA ILE A 10 2.94 4.69 -6.03
C ILE A 10 2.08 3.61 -6.68
N ILE A 11 2.42 2.36 -6.40
CA ILE A 11 1.74 1.18 -6.93
C ILE A 11 0.49 0.88 -6.10
N TRP A 12 0.58 0.96 -4.77
CA TRP A 12 -0.60 0.93 -3.91
C TRP A 12 -0.37 1.70 -2.60
N LEU A 13 -1.45 2.27 -2.08
CA LEU A 13 -1.49 3.00 -0.81
C LEU A 13 -2.86 2.75 -0.18
N LYS A 14 -2.88 1.96 0.90
CA LYS A 14 -4.11 1.45 1.53
C LYS A 14 -4.09 1.73 3.02
N ALA A 15 -5.24 2.15 3.56
CA ALA A 15 -5.52 2.14 4.98
C ALA A 15 -5.95 0.72 5.39
N ALA A 16 -5.50 0.25 6.55
CA ALA A 16 -5.70 -1.12 6.99
C ALA A 16 -5.82 -1.19 8.51
N PHE A 17 -6.61 -2.14 9.02
CA PHE A 17 -6.68 -2.43 10.45
C PHE A 17 -5.50 -3.27 10.96
N THR A 18 -4.77 -3.95 10.06
CA THR A 18 -3.57 -4.72 10.38
C THR A 18 -2.42 -4.38 9.43
N ASN A 19 -1.23 -4.24 10.00
CA ASN A 19 0.03 -4.06 9.28
C ASN A 19 1.00 -5.24 9.51
N SER A 20 0.56 -6.31 10.18
CA SER A 20 1.41 -7.41 10.59
C SER A 20 0.96 -8.78 10.06
N ASP A 21 -0.25 -8.90 9.51
CA ASP A 21 -0.75 -10.15 8.94
C ASP A 21 -0.21 -10.34 7.50
N PRO A 22 0.68 -11.32 7.25
CA PRO A 22 1.24 -11.54 5.92
C PRO A 22 0.18 -11.81 4.86
N LYS A 23 -0.96 -12.42 5.22
CA LYS A 23 -2.04 -12.73 4.27
C LYS A 23 -2.76 -11.49 3.78
N VAL A 24 -2.89 -10.48 4.63
CA VAL A 24 -3.48 -9.19 4.28
C VAL A 24 -2.50 -8.37 3.43
N ILE A 25 -1.20 -8.39 3.74
CA ILE A 25 -0.22 -7.71 2.88
C ILE A 25 -0.14 -8.40 1.52
N GLY A 26 -0.21 -9.74 1.50
CA GLY A 26 -0.27 -10.53 0.27
C GLY A 26 -1.44 -10.15 -0.62
N SER A 27 -2.64 -9.91 -0.06
CA SER A 27 -3.79 -9.46 -0.86
C SER A 27 -3.54 -8.09 -1.49
N TYR A 28 -2.94 -7.13 -0.78
CA TYR A 28 -2.57 -5.84 -1.38
C TYR A 28 -1.59 -5.99 -2.54
N PHE A 29 -0.60 -6.89 -2.40
CA PHE A 29 0.35 -7.14 -3.48
C PHE A 29 -0.33 -7.78 -4.69
N VAL A 30 -1.18 -8.79 -4.48
CA VAL A 30 -1.91 -9.46 -5.56
C VAL A 30 -2.88 -8.50 -6.26
N GLU A 31 -3.65 -7.71 -5.52
CA GLU A 31 -4.51 -6.66 -6.11
C GLU A 31 -3.69 -5.66 -6.91
N ALA A 32 -2.52 -5.27 -6.42
CA ALA A 32 -1.65 -4.31 -7.09
C ALA A 32 -1.15 -4.83 -8.43
N ILE A 33 -0.61 -6.06 -8.48
CA ILE A 33 -0.12 -6.66 -9.72
C ILE A 33 -1.26 -6.90 -10.72
N GLU A 34 -2.45 -7.26 -10.23
CA GLU A 34 -3.67 -7.35 -11.05
C GLU A 34 -4.03 -6.03 -11.71
N ASN A 35 -4.08 -4.95 -10.93
CA ASN A 35 -4.41 -3.61 -11.43
C ASN A 35 -3.35 -3.06 -12.39
N VAL A 36 -2.10 -3.47 -12.22
CA VAL A 36 -0.99 -3.05 -13.09
C VAL A 36 -0.94 -3.86 -14.39
N GLY A 37 -1.42 -5.10 -14.40
CA GLY A 37 -1.36 -5.99 -15.56
C GLY A 37 -0.12 -6.90 -15.62
N GLY A 38 0.57 -7.09 -14.49
CA GLY A 38 1.76 -7.92 -14.40
C GLY A 38 2.47 -7.79 -13.05
N TYR A 39 3.53 -8.56 -12.83
CA TYR A 39 4.31 -8.54 -11.58
C TYR A 39 5.72 -7.99 -11.80
N PRO A 40 6.37 -7.42 -10.77
CA PRO A 40 7.70 -6.84 -10.93
C PRO A 40 8.74 -7.92 -11.20
N ARG A 41 9.78 -7.59 -11.99
CA ARG A 41 10.97 -8.46 -12.13
C ARG A 41 11.72 -8.68 -10.81
N LEU A 42 11.72 -7.66 -9.94
CA LEU A 42 12.41 -7.67 -8.66
C LEU A 42 11.57 -6.94 -7.60
N LEU A 43 11.24 -7.65 -6.52
CA LEU A 43 10.61 -7.08 -5.33
C LEU A 43 11.65 -6.85 -4.24
N ARG A 44 11.57 -5.73 -3.54
CA ARG A 44 12.42 -5.42 -2.39
C ARG A 44 11.56 -5.02 -1.20
N THR A 45 11.81 -5.65 -0.06
CA THR A 45 11.19 -5.26 1.23
C THR A 45 12.26 -5.13 2.31
N ASP A 46 11.85 -4.64 3.48
CA ASP A 46 12.65 -4.79 4.70
C ASP A 46 12.53 -6.18 5.32
N MET A 47 13.36 -6.42 6.34
CA MET A 47 13.35 -7.63 7.14
C MET A 47 12.14 -7.61 8.07
N GLY A 48 11.03 -8.17 7.60
CA GLY A 48 9.78 -8.26 8.34
C GLY A 48 9.11 -9.61 8.12
N THR A 49 8.53 -10.19 9.18
CA THR A 49 7.78 -11.45 9.09
C THR A 49 6.48 -11.27 8.30
N GLU A 50 5.96 -10.05 8.29
CA GLU A 50 4.79 -9.62 7.54
C GLU A 50 5.00 -9.69 6.01
N ASN A 51 6.26 -9.61 5.54
CA ASN A 51 6.61 -9.68 4.11
C ASN A 51 6.86 -11.11 3.60
N VAL A 52 6.78 -12.13 4.47
CA VAL A 52 7.10 -13.52 4.10
C VAL A 52 6.21 -14.02 2.96
N LEU A 53 4.91 -13.75 3.01
CA LEU A 53 4.01 -14.18 1.94
C LEU A 53 4.29 -13.43 0.62
N LEU A 54 4.70 -12.16 0.68
CA LEU A 54 5.07 -11.39 -0.52
C LEU A 54 6.27 -12.01 -1.22
N ARG A 55 7.29 -12.40 -0.45
CA ARG A 55 8.44 -13.15 -0.97
C ARG A 55 7.99 -14.42 -1.65
N ASP A 56 7.18 -15.23 -0.97
CA ASP A 56 6.78 -16.54 -1.46
C ASP A 56 5.93 -16.43 -2.73
N ILE A 57 4.99 -15.47 -2.79
CA ILE A 57 4.21 -15.16 -4.00
C ILE A 57 5.13 -14.72 -5.14
N GLN A 58 6.03 -13.77 -4.90
CA GLN A 58 6.93 -13.24 -5.92
C GLN A 58 7.83 -14.33 -6.51
N GLN A 59 8.45 -15.15 -5.67
CA GLN A 59 9.31 -16.25 -6.11
C GLN A 59 8.52 -17.33 -6.84
N PHE A 60 7.29 -17.61 -6.40
CA PHE A 60 6.41 -18.56 -7.05
C PHE A 60 5.98 -18.10 -8.45
N LEU A 61 5.54 -16.85 -8.61
CA LEU A 61 5.18 -16.28 -9.92
C LEU A 61 6.35 -16.30 -10.90
N ARG A 62 7.57 -16.07 -10.39
CA ARG A 62 8.81 -15.99 -11.18
C ARG A 62 9.52 -17.33 -11.38
N ARG A 63 8.96 -18.46 -10.91
CA ARG A 63 9.67 -19.75 -10.80
C ARG A 63 10.10 -20.37 -12.14
N ASN A 64 9.37 -20.07 -13.21
CA ASN A 64 9.59 -20.62 -14.54
C ASN A 64 10.26 -19.61 -15.49
N ASP A 65 10.60 -18.41 -15.01
CA ASP A 65 11.22 -17.39 -15.84
C ASP A 65 12.71 -17.70 -16.05
N GLU A 66 13.30 -17.19 -17.14
CA GLU A 66 14.67 -17.55 -17.54
C GLU A 66 15.69 -16.42 -17.35
N ASP A 67 15.26 -15.22 -16.94
CA ASP A 67 16.18 -14.11 -16.72
C ASP A 67 16.99 -14.22 -15.41
N ASP A 68 18.02 -13.39 -15.28
CA ASP A 68 18.97 -13.40 -14.17
C ASP A 68 18.34 -13.16 -12.78
N ARG A 69 17.10 -12.67 -12.74
CA ARG A 69 16.29 -12.43 -11.54
C ARG A 69 15.12 -13.41 -11.40
N ALA A 70 15.10 -14.53 -12.10
CA ALA A 70 14.02 -15.51 -11.97
C ALA A 70 14.04 -16.25 -10.62
N GLY A 71 12.89 -16.85 -10.28
CA GLY A 71 12.70 -17.67 -9.08
C GLY A 71 13.14 -16.96 -7.80
N GLU A 72 14.00 -17.61 -7.01
CA GLU A 72 14.47 -17.08 -5.73
C GLU A 72 15.16 -15.70 -5.82
N ARG A 73 15.77 -15.39 -6.98
CA ARG A 73 16.52 -14.13 -7.21
C ARG A 73 15.62 -12.94 -7.53
N SER A 74 14.31 -13.16 -7.64
CA SER A 74 13.29 -12.13 -7.89
C SER A 74 12.92 -11.32 -6.64
N TYR A 75 13.53 -11.64 -5.49
CA TYR A 75 13.26 -10.99 -4.22
C TYR A 75 14.57 -10.62 -3.50
N ILE A 76 14.61 -9.42 -2.92
CA ILE A 76 15.73 -8.97 -2.08
C ILE A 76 15.18 -8.42 -0.78
N THR A 77 15.70 -8.92 0.33
CA THR A 77 15.52 -8.27 1.63
C THR A 77 16.62 -7.24 1.87
N GLY A 78 16.21 -6.01 2.18
CA GLY A 78 17.10 -4.91 2.50
C GLY A 78 17.08 -4.56 3.98
N ALA A 79 18.16 -3.95 4.48
CA ALA A 79 18.08 -3.21 5.74
C ALA A 79 17.11 -2.02 5.58
N SER A 80 16.31 -1.72 6.59
CA SER A 80 15.34 -0.61 6.56
C SER A 80 16.00 0.74 6.26
N THR A 81 17.27 0.91 6.65
CA THR A 81 18.07 2.12 6.35
C THR A 81 18.33 2.34 4.86
N ALA A 82 18.19 1.30 4.04
CA ALA A 82 18.35 1.38 2.59
C ALA A 82 17.01 1.65 1.85
N ASN A 83 15.87 1.71 2.56
CA ASN A 83 14.56 2.06 1.99
C ASN A 83 14.35 3.59 1.88
N GLN A 84 15.41 4.33 1.54
CA GLN A 84 15.43 5.80 1.51
C GLN A 84 14.33 6.42 0.64
N ARG A 85 13.93 5.75 -0.46
CA ARG A 85 12.88 6.24 -1.37
C ARG A 85 11.51 6.22 -0.71
N ILE A 86 11.17 5.12 -0.05
CA ILE A 86 9.93 4.96 0.69
C ILE A 86 9.92 5.94 1.88
N GLU A 87 11.00 5.98 2.67
CA GLU A 87 11.14 6.91 3.81
C GLU A 87 11.02 8.38 3.42
N SER A 88 11.68 8.79 2.33
CA SER A 88 11.55 10.15 1.81
C SER A 88 10.12 10.46 1.38
N TRP A 89 9.41 9.47 0.83
CA TRP A 89 8.03 9.64 0.40
C TRP A 89 7.07 9.73 1.60
N TRP A 90 7.28 8.97 2.68
CA TRP A 90 6.49 9.10 3.92
C TRP A 90 6.51 10.53 4.47
N GLY A 91 7.65 11.23 4.33
CA GLY A 91 7.75 12.64 4.68
C GLY A 91 6.88 13.57 3.83
N VAL A 92 6.66 13.25 2.56
CA VAL A 92 5.76 13.99 1.67
C VAL A 92 4.30 13.65 2.01
N MET A 93 3.95 12.36 2.08
CA MET A 93 2.59 11.91 2.40
C MET A 93 2.06 12.52 3.70
N ARG A 94 2.92 12.61 4.73
CA ARG A 94 2.57 13.31 5.98
C ARG A 94 2.14 14.76 5.71
N LYS A 95 2.92 15.52 4.94
CA LYS A 95 2.64 16.93 4.64
C LYS A 95 1.40 17.15 3.77
N GLU A 96 1.11 16.22 2.88
CA GLU A 96 0.01 16.35 1.90
C GLU A 96 -1.38 16.00 2.48
N GLY A 97 -1.48 15.39 3.66
CA GLY A 97 -2.79 15.20 4.30
C GLY A 97 -2.78 14.33 5.55
N VAL A 98 -1.85 13.37 5.66
CA VAL A 98 -1.86 12.44 6.80
C VAL A 98 -1.54 13.13 8.14
N GLN A 99 -0.84 14.27 8.14
CA GLN A 99 -0.55 15.03 9.35
C GLN A 99 -1.83 15.51 10.05
N TYR A 100 -2.89 15.84 9.31
CA TYR A 100 -4.18 16.22 9.88
C TYR A 100 -4.74 15.08 10.74
N TRP A 101 -4.82 13.86 10.20
CA TRP A 101 -5.31 12.70 10.93
C TRP A 101 -4.46 12.35 12.15
N ILE A 102 -3.14 12.46 12.04
CA ILE A 102 -2.23 12.27 13.19
C ILE A 102 -2.54 13.27 14.30
N GLN A 103 -2.80 14.53 13.96
CA GLN A 103 -3.14 15.55 14.94
C GLN A 103 -4.52 15.31 15.55
N GLN A 104 -5.56 15.10 14.74
CA GLN A 104 -6.93 14.87 15.23
C GLN A 104 -7.00 13.67 16.19
N LEU A 105 -6.38 12.54 15.83
CA LEU A 105 -6.35 11.36 16.69
C LEU A 105 -5.44 11.55 17.91
N GLY A 106 -4.41 12.39 17.79
CA GLY A 106 -3.57 12.82 18.90
C GLY A 106 -4.33 13.66 19.93
N GLU A 107 -5.16 14.60 19.47
CA GLU A 107 -6.00 15.44 20.33
C GLU A 107 -7.02 14.59 21.10
N LEU A 108 -7.67 13.61 20.46
CA LEU A 108 -8.55 12.66 21.15
C LEU A 108 -7.82 11.92 22.29
N LYS A 109 -6.56 11.56 22.07
CA LYS A 109 -5.74 10.90 23.09
C LYS A 109 -5.39 11.87 24.22
N ASP A 110 -4.99 13.10 23.90
CA ASP A 110 -4.60 14.11 24.88
C ASP A 110 -5.79 14.56 25.76
N GLU A 111 -7.01 14.53 25.21
CA GLU A 111 -8.26 14.77 25.94
C GLU A 111 -8.74 13.55 26.76
N GLY A 112 -8.09 12.39 26.63
CA GLY A 112 -8.47 11.15 27.31
C GLY A 112 -9.69 10.45 26.69
N LEU A 113 -10.09 10.84 25.48
CA LEU A 113 -11.17 10.23 24.69
C LEU A 113 -10.68 9.04 23.85
N PHE A 114 -9.37 8.83 23.75
CA PHE A 114 -8.76 7.71 23.05
C PHE A 114 -7.62 7.11 23.88
N THR A 115 -7.88 5.96 24.48
CA THR A 115 -6.90 5.15 25.22
C THR A 115 -6.10 4.23 24.29
N GLY A 116 -6.65 3.95 23.10
CA GLY A 116 -6.04 3.07 22.11
C GLY A 116 -6.23 1.58 22.43
N ASP A 117 -7.24 1.27 23.24
CA ASP A 117 -7.70 -0.10 23.45
C ASP A 117 -8.37 -0.66 22.18
N PHE A 118 -8.92 -1.86 22.31
CA PHE A 118 -9.58 -2.52 21.18
C PHE A 118 -10.77 -1.73 20.65
N LEU A 119 -11.64 -1.23 21.55
CA LEU A 119 -12.88 -0.58 21.17
C LEU A 119 -12.60 0.78 20.53
N ASP A 120 -11.71 1.57 21.11
CA ASP A 120 -11.30 2.87 20.59
C ASP A 120 -10.76 2.75 19.15
N LYS A 121 -9.90 1.75 18.91
CA LYS A 121 -9.36 1.48 17.57
C LYS A 121 -10.47 1.08 16.61
N ALA A 122 -11.36 0.17 17.01
CA ALA A 122 -12.46 -0.29 16.16
C ALA A 122 -13.40 0.87 15.80
N LEU A 123 -13.73 1.75 16.74
CA LEU A 123 -14.58 2.92 16.50
C LEU A 123 -13.92 3.96 15.58
N VAL A 124 -12.63 4.27 15.78
CA VAL A 124 -11.89 5.16 14.88
C VAL A 124 -11.83 4.59 13.47
N GLN A 125 -11.62 3.28 13.34
CA GLN A 125 -11.66 2.59 12.06
C GLN A 125 -13.05 2.66 11.41
N LEU A 126 -14.11 2.37 12.17
CA LEU A 126 -15.50 2.49 11.71
C LEU A 126 -15.80 3.89 11.16
N CYS A 127 -15.40 4.92 11.90
CA CYS A 127 -15.75 6.30 11.57
C CYS A 127 -14.90 6.89 10.44
N PHE A 128 -13.60 6.57 10.40
CA PHE A 128 -12.65 7.33 9.60
C PHE A 128 -11.91 6.48 8.56
N MET A 129 -11.96 5.14 8.58
CA MET A 129 -11.19 4.31 7.64
C MET A 129 -11.52 4.63 6.18
N ALA A 130 -12.81 4.75 5.86
CA ALA A 130 -13.25 5.07 4.50
C ALA A 130 -12.76 6.46 4.06
N ILE A 131 -12.89 7.46 4.93
CA ILE A 131 -12.47 8.84 4.68
C ILE A 131 -10.94 8.91 4.49
N ILE A 132 -10.18 8.28 5.39
CA ILE A 132 -8.72 8.19 5.30
C ILE A 132 -8.31 7.50 3.99
N GLN A 133 -9.03 6.44 3.58
CA GLN A 133 -8.73 5.76 2.32
C GLN A 133 -8.99 6.65 1.11
N GLU A 134 -10.02 7.51 1.12
CA GLU A 134 -10.25 8.52 0.08
C GLU A 134 -9.11 9.54 0.01
N ASP A 135 -8.67 10.08 1.15
CA ASP A 135 -7.53 11.00 1.20
C ASP A 135 -6.25 10.35 0.67
N LEU A 136 -5.99 9.09 1.03
CA LEU A 136 -4.85 8.34 0.50
C LEU A 136 -4.96 8.13 -1.02
N ASN A 137 -6.15 7.93 -1.56
CA ASN A 137 -6.37 7.82 -3.01
C ASN A 137 -6.06 9.15 -3.71
N GLU A 138 -6.51 10.28 -3.15
CA GLU A 138 -6.22 11.63 -3.64
C GLU A 138 -4.71 11.91 -3.63
N ILE A 139 -4.04 11.66 -2.50
CA ILE A 139 -2.59 11.82 -2.35
C ILE A 139 -1.85 10.98 -3.39
N ARG A 140 -2.26 9.72 -3.58
CA ARG A 140 -1.67 8.84 -4.60
C ARG A 140 -1.87 9.41 -6.00
N HIS A 141 -3.06 9.89 -6.32
CA HIS A 141 -3.38 10.46 -7.63
C HIS A 141 -2.53 11.69 -7.92
N VAL A 142 -2.49 12.65 -7.00
CA VAL A 142 -1.68 13.88 -7.11
C VAL A 142 -0.20 13.53 -7.25
N TRP A 143 0.32 12.64 -6.40
CA TRP A 143 1.72 12.21 -6.48
C TRP A 143 2.03 11.52 -7.82
N ASN A 144 1.16 10.66 -8.31
CA ASN A 144 1.46 9.96 -9.56
C ASN A 144 1.42 10.88 -10.80
N ALA A 145 0.71 12.01 -10.72
CA ALA A 145 0.59 13.01 -11.77
C ALA A 145 1.59 14.17 -11.67
N HIS A 146 2.18 14.43 -10.50
CA HIS A 146 3.09 15.57 -10.32
C HIS A 146 4.40 15.40 -11.10
N ARG A 147 5.04 16.53 -11.44
CA ARG A 147 6.36 16.52 -12.07
C ARG A 147 7.47 16.55 -11.01
N ILE A 148 8.26 15.49 -10.97
CA ILE A 148 9.48 15.46 -10.16
C ILE A 148 10.59 16.23 -10.87
N ARG A 149 11.19 17.17 -10.13
CA ARG A 149 12.28 18.02 -10.62
C ARG A 149 13.59 17.23 -10.76
N PRO A 150 14.47 17.63 -11.69
CA PRO A 150 15.83 17.11 -11.77
C PRO A 150 16.58 17.26 -10.45
N SER A 151 17.36 16.24 -10.12
CA SER A 151 18.29 16.24 -8.99
C SER A 151 19.71 16.02 -9.49
N THR A 152 20.71 16.36 -8.68
CA THR A 152 22.12 16.06 -8.97
C THR A 152 22.42 14.56 -8.95
N ASN A 153 21.53 13.74 -8.39
CA ASN A 153 21.66 12.29 -8.38
C ASN A 153 21.14 11.71 -9.71
N ALA A 154 22.07 11.23 -10.54
CA ALA A 154 21.76 10.63 -11.84
C ALA A 154 20.88 9.36 -11.76
N ASN A 155 20.86 8.68 -10.61
CA ASN A 155 20.03 7.48 -10.39
C ASN A 155 18.56 7.81 -10.08
N VAL A 156 18.17 9.09 -10.16
CA VAL A 156 16.84 9.59 -9.82
C VAL A 156 16.28 10.35 -11.03
N PRO A 157 15.55 9.66 -11.94
CA PRO A 157 15.08 10.27 -13.18
C PRO A 157 14.05 11.36 -12.91
N ALA A 158 14.15 12.48 -13.62
CA ALA A 158 13.19 13.58 -13.53
C ALA A 158 12.02 13.34 -14.49
N GLY A 159 10.79 13.62 -14.06
CA GLY A 159 9.62 13.38 -14.90
C GLY A 159 8.35 13.25 -14.10
N ILE A 160 7.26 12.91 -14.78
CA ILE A 160 5.98 12.60 -14.15
C ILE A 160 5.96 11.09 -13.87
N PRO A 161 5.73 10.61 -12.63
CA PRO A 161 5.79 9.19 -12.28
C PRO A 161 4.97 8.30 -13.21
N ASN A 162 3.72 8.69 -13.51
CA ASN A 162 2.89 7.94 -14.46
C ASN A 162 3.53 7.83 -15.85
N ILE A 163 4.13 8.90 -16.38
CA ILE A 163 4.74 8.87 -17.72
C ILE A 163 6.03 8.03 -17.70
N MET A 164 6.86 8.19 -16.67
CA MET A 164 8.09 7.40 -16.52
C MET A 164 7.80 5.91 -16.37
N TYR A 165 6.70 5.57 -15.69
CA TYR A 165 6.26 4.20 -15.50
C TYR A 165 5.69 3.59 -16.80
N THR A 166 4.83 4.31 -17.51
CA THR A 166 4.16 3.80 -18.72
C THR A 166 5.05 3.86 -19.97
N ALA A 167 6.01 4.78 -20.02
CA ALA A 167 6.89 4.97 -21.17
C ALA A 167 8.37 5.15 -20.74
N PRO A 168 8.97 4.15 -20.07
CA PRO A 168 10.34 4.24 -19.56
C PRO A 168 11.38 4.46 -20.68
N HIS A 169 11.09 4.00 -21.91
CA HIS A 169 11.94 4.18 -23.09
C HIS A 169 12.24 5.65 -23.42
N LEU A 170 11.36 6.59 -23.04
CA LEU A 170 11.62 8.03 -23.21
C LEU A 170 12.77 8.54 -22.34
N TRP A 171 13.16 7.77 -21.32
CA TRP A 171 14.33 8.00 -20.47
C TRP A 171 15.46 6.99 -20.72
N GLY A 172 15.38 6.22 -21.81
CA GLY A 172 16.36 5.17 -22.11
C GLY A 172 16.36 4.01 -21.11
N ALA A 173 15.24 3.78 -20.42
CA ALA A 173 15.05 2.64 -19.54
C ALA A 173 14.11 1.61 -20.17
N ASP A 174 14.27 0.36 -19.76
CA ASP A 174 13.45 -0.75 -20.20
C ASP A 174 12.21 -0.91 -19.31
N ASP A 175 11.12 -1.42 -19.90
CA ASP A 175 10.00 -1.93 -19.13
C ASP A 175 10.36 -3.31 -18.56
N LEU A 176 10.29 -3.43 -17.23
CA LEU A 176 10.65 -4.63 -16.48
C LEU A 176 9.43 -5.30 -15.86
N LEU A 177 8.22 -4.93 -16.28
CA LEU A 177 7.00 -5.62 -15.90
C LEU A 177 6.96 -7.01 -16.56
N VAL A 178 6.70 -8.03 -15.76
CA VAL A 178 6.55 -9.40 -16.23
C VAL A 178 5.07 -9.69 -16.42
N PRO A 179 4.64 -10.18 -17.61
CA PRO A 179 3.22 -10.53 -17.86
C PRO A 179 2.71 -11.61 -16.90
N PHE A 180 1.40 -11.68 -16.70
CA PHE A 180 0.80 -12.70 -15.83
C PHE A 180 1.14 -14.12 -16.27
N SER A 181 1.31 -14.99 -15.26
CA SER A 181 1.22 -16.43 -15.41
C SER A 181 -0.17 -16.93 -15.01
N ASP A 182 -0.50 -18.16 -15.40
CA ASP A 182 -1.73 -18.85 -15.00
C ASP A 182 -1.82 -19.15 -13.48
N ASP A 183 -0.78 -18.80 -12.71
CA ASP A 183 -0.64 -19.13 -11.30
C ASP A 183 -1.22 -18.07 -10.35
N LEU A 184 -1.61 -16.91 -10.87
CA LEU A 184 -2.17 -15.82 -10.07
C LEU A 184 -3.38 -16.24 -9.21
N PRO A 185 -4.33 -17.07 -9.69
CA PRO A 185 -5.42 -17.58 -8.87
C PRO A 185 -4.93 -18.35 -7.63
N THR A 186 -3.88 -19.16 -7.74
CA THR A 186 -3.29 -19.89 -6.61
C THR A 186 -2.70 -18.94 -5.57
N CYS A 187 -2.09 -17.83 -6.00
CA CYS A 187 -1.60 -16.80 -5.07
C CYS A 187 -2.75 -16.17 -4.27
N LYS A 188 -3.91 -15.95 -4.89
CA LYS A 188 -5.10 -15.39 -4.22
C LYS A 188 -5.59 -16.27 -3.09
N GLU A 189 -5.61 -17.59 -3.28
CA GLU A 189 -6.07 -18.55 -2.26
C GLU A 189 -5.22 -18.50 -0.98
N SER A 190 -3.98 -18.05 -1.07
CA SER A 190 -3.07 -17.90 0.07
C SER A 190 -3.26 -16.57 0.82
N CYS A 191 -4.01 -15.63 0.26
CA CYS A 191 -4.20 -14.29 0.78
C CYS A 191 -5.49 -14.14 1.60
N LYS A 192 -5.56 -13.08 2.41
CA LYS A 192 -6.76 -12.65 3.13
C LYS A 192 -7.17 -11.29 2.58
N PHE A 193 -8.17 -11.28 1.71
CA PHE A 193 -8.73 -10.05 1.17
C PHE A 193 -9.55 -9.35 2.26
N LEU A 194 -9.43 -8.03 2.32
CA LEU A 194 -10.24 -7.24 3.24
C LEU A 194 -11.70 -7.28 2.82
N THR A 195 -12.59 -7.42 3.79
CA THR A 195 -14.02 -7.23 3.58
C THR A 195 -14.31 -5.74 3.43
N SER A 196 -15.54 -5.39 3.02
CA SER A 196 -16.00 -3.99 3.03
C SER A 196 -16.21 -3.44 4.45
N VAL A 197 -16.00 -4.26 5.48
CA VAL A 197 -16.16 -3.87 6.88
C VAL A 197 -14.92 -3.06 7.30
N PRO A 198 -15.09 -1.80 7.76
CA PRO A 198 -13.97 -0.90 8.03
C PRO A 198 -13.22 -1.24 9.33
N CYS A 199 -13.82 -2.04 10.22
CA CYS A 199 -13.32 -2.37 11.54
C CYS A 199 -13.59 -3.85 11.88
N ASP A 200 -13.52 -4.20 13.17
CA ASP A 200 -13.95 -5.50 13.68
C ASP A 200 -15.43 -5.78 13.38
N GLU A 201 -15.77 -7.03 13.04
CA GLU A 201 -17.11 -7.43 12.59
C GLU A 201 -18.16 -7.33 13.71
N ASP A 202 -17.83 -7.76 14.93
CA ASP A 202 -18.78 -7.70 16.06
C ASP A 202 -19.08 -6.25 16.45
N VAL A 203 -18.04 -5.40 16.41
CA VAL A 203 -18.20 -3.96 16.66
C VAL A 203 -19.02 -3.30 15.54
N PHE A 204 -18.75 -3.65 14.28
CA PHE A 204 -19.51 -3.13 13.15
C PHE A 204 -21.00 -3.47 13.24
N ASP A 205 -21.33 -4.73 13.52
CA ASP A 205 -22.70 -5.19 13.64
C ASP A 205 -23.43 -4.48 14.80
N LEU A 206 -22.79 -4.38 15.96
CA LEU A 206 -23.34 -3.68 17.11
C LEU A 206 -23.57 -2.19 16.82
N CYS A 207 -22.60 -1.51 16.21
CA CYS A 207 -22.73 -0.10 15.85
C CYS A 207 -23.83 0.12 14.82
N THR A 208 -23.97 -0.77 13.83
CA THR A 208 -25.02 -0.69 12.82
C THR A 208 -26.41 -0.76 13.47
N ILE A 209 -26.62 -1.67 14.43
CA ILE A 209 -27.88 -1.77 15.18
C ILE A 209 -28.15 -0.48 15.96
N ILE A 210 -27.16 0.02 16.71
CA ILE A 210 -27.30 1.25 17.51
C ILE A 210 -27.64 2.45 16.63
N MET A 211 -27.01 2.55 15.46
CA MET A 211 -27.24 3.63 14.51
C MET A 211 -28.65 3.57 13.93
N GLU A 212 -29.14 2.39 13.56
CA GLU A 212 -30.52 2.19 13.10
C GLU A 212 -31.55 2.57 14.18
N GLU A 213 -31.35 2.11 15.42
CA GLU A 213 -32.23 2.43 16.55
C GLU A 213 -32.24 3.93 16.88
N SER A 214 -31.12 4.61 16.67
CA SER A 214 -30.95 6.03 16.97
C SER A 214 -31.27 6.96 15.79
N GLY A 215 -31.60 6.40 14.61
CA GLY A 215 -31.81 7.18 13.38
C GLY A 215 -30.55 7.89 12.85
N MET A 216 -29.37 7.36 13.13
CA MET A 216 -28.08 7.88 12.67
C MET A 216 -27.66 7.19 11.35
N GLY A 217 -27.06 7.96 10.44
CA GLY A 217 -26.46 7.43 9.21
C GLY A 217 -24.97 7.14 9.38
N PHE A 218 -24.39 6.31 8.51
CA PHE A 218 -22.94 6.11 8.47
C PHE A 218 -22.22 7.46 8.29
N PRO A 219 -21.08 7.66 8.98
CA PRO A 219 -20.26 8.83 8.76
C PRO A 219 -19.84 8.86 7.29
N MET A 220 -20.36 9.86 6.58
CA MET A 220 -20.00 10.19 5.20
C MET A 220 -19.42 11.60 5.20
N ASN A 221 -18.49 11.85 4.27
CA ASN A 221 -17.91 13.17 4.00
C ASN A 221 -18.97 14.24 3.69
#